data_AF-A0A1Q7XD28-F1
#
_entry.id   AF-A0A1Q7XD28-F1
#
_cell.length_a   1.000
_cell.length_b   1.000
_cell.length_c   1.000
_cell.angle_alpha   90.00
_cell.angle_beta   90.00
_cell.angle_gamma   90.00
#
_symmetry.space_group_name_H-M   'P 1'
#
loop_
_entity.id
_entity.type
_entity.pdbx_description
1 polymer ?
#
loop_
_entity_poly.entity_id
_entity_poly.type
_entity_poly.pdbx_seq_one_letter_code
_entity_poly.pdbx_strand_id
1 'polypeptide(L)' 'MNNEEMTRLVNDELTHIPEVHDDIIQAGLRSSYNASRRHSLKIGKTKEETLSLCIEWLKKDNPNWKPTYDASFFKLTA' A
#
# COMPACT_ATOMS: atom_id res chain seq x y z
N MET A 1 -9.67 -15.29 8.01
CA MET A 1 -8.67 -14.58 8.84
C MET A 1 -9.41 -13.70 9.82
N ASN A 2 -9.04 -13.76 11.10
CA ASN A 2 -9.64 -12.90 12.12
C ASN A 2 -9.07 -11.47 12.04
N ASN A 3 -9.66 -10.52 12.77
CA ASN A 3 -9.26 -9.11 12.72
C ASN A 3 -7.84 -8.85 13.27
N GLU A 4 -7.37 -9.67 14.21
CA GLU A 4 -6.04 -9.52 14.82
C GLU A 4 -4.94 -9.99 13.85
N GLU A 5 -5.11 -11.17 13.25
CA GLU A 5 -4.25 -11.71 12.21
C GLU A 5 -4.13 -10.74 11.03
N MET A 6 -5.26 -10.19 10.59
CA MET A 6 -5.30 -9.18 9.54
C MET A 6 -4.52 -7.93 9.92
N THR A 7 -4.67 -7.46 11.15
CA THR A 7 -3.97 -6.27 11.63
C THR A 7 -2.47 -6.50 11.72
N ARG A 8 -2.03 -7.66 12.22
CA ARG A 8 -0.60 -8.01 12.27
C ARG A 8 0.01 -8.08 10.89
N LEU A 9 -0.64 -8.78 9.96
CA LEU A 9 -0.14 -8.93 8.59
C LEU A 9 -0.07 -7.58 7.86
N VAL A 10 -1.11 -6.74 7.96
CA VAL A 10 -1.09 -5.43 7.32
C VAL A 10 -0.05 -4.51 7.96
N ASN A 11 0.14 -4.55 9.28
CA ASN A 11 1.17 -3.75 9.94
C ASN A 11 2.59 -4.18 9.54
N ASP A 12 2.83 -5.48 9.34
CA ASP A 12 4.08 -6.02 8.82
C ASP A 12 4.33 -5.54 7.39
N GLU A 13 3.34 -5.69 6.50
CA GLU A 13 3.39 -5.20 5.11
C GLU A 13 3.62 -3.68 5.04
N LEU A 14 3.04 -2.90 5.97
CA LEU A 14 3.23 -1.46 6.05
C LEU A 14 4.69 -1.08 6.38
N THR A 15 5.49 -1.91 7.05
CA THR A 15 6.90 -1.56 7.29
C THR A 15 7.70 -1.37 5.98
N HIS A 16 7.20 -1.92 4.87
CA HIS A 16 7.76 -1.80 3.53
C HIS A 16 7.25 -0.59 2.73
N ILE A 17 6.43 0.27 3.34
CA ILE A 17 5.97 1.54 2.77
C ILE A 17 6.39 2.65 3.75
N PRO A 18 7.36 3.52 3.43
CA PRO A 18 7.88 4.49 4.38
C PRO A 18 6.79 5.42 4.92
N GLU A 19 6.88 5.69 6.21
CA GLU A 19 6.12 6.76 6.85
C GLU A 19 6.87 8.07 6.65
N VAL A 20 6.22 9.03 6.00
CA VAL A 20 6.81 10.34 5.69
C VAL A 20 5.82 11.43 6.05
N HIS A 21 6.34 12.55 6.53
CA HIS A 21 5.54 13.70 6.95
C HIS A 21 5.54 14.84 5.92
N ASP A 22 6.57 14.92 5.07
CA ASP A 22 6.75 16.01 4.10
C ASP A 22 6.18 15.69 2.70
N ASP A 23 5.79 14.43 2.44
CA ASP A 23 5.10 14.02 1.21
C ASP A 23 3.70 13.51 1.53
N ILE A 24 2.71 14.38 1.36
CA ILE A 24 1.30 14.09 1.64
C ILE A 24 0.74 12.97 0.75
N ILE A 25 1.24 12.81 -0.47
CA ILE A 25 0.77 11.79 -1.40
C ILE A 25 1.30 10.43 -0.95
N GLN A 26 2.54 10.37 -0.49
CA GLN A 26 3.13 9.16 0.09
C GLN A 26 2.48 8.79 1.44
N ALA A 27 2.17 9.75 2.30
CA ALA A 27 1.35 9.50 3.48
C ALA A 27 -0.05 8.95 3.09
N GLY A 28 -0.61 9.51 2.02
CA GLY A 28 -1.82 9.02 1.37
C GLY A 28 -1.70 7.55 0.92
N LEU A 29 -0.60 7.18 0.26
CA LEU A 29 -0.34 5.79 -0.18
C LEU A 29 -0.39 4.81 0.98
N ARG A 30 0.32 5.11 2.07
CA ARG A 30 0.37 4.28 3.27
C ARG A 30 -1.02 4.07 3.87
N SER A 31 -1.82 5.14 3.95
CA SER A 31 -3.20 5.10 4.44
C SER A 31 -4.14 4.32 3.52
N SER A 32 -4.10 4.62 2.21
CA SER A 32 -4.90 3.94 1.18
C SER A 32 -4.58 2.45 1.12
N TYR A 33 -3.31 2.08 1.23
CA TYR A 33 -2.88 0.69 1.28
C TYR A 33 -3.45 -0.02 2.51
N ASN A 34 -3.30 0.53 3.72
CA ASN A 34 -3.86 -0.07 4.94
C ASN A 34 -5.36 -0.37 4.82
N ALA A 35 -6.14 0.61 4.36
CA ALA A 35 -7.58 0.46 4.18
C ALA A 35 -7.91 -0.59 3.10
N SER A 36 -7.27 -0.48 1.93
CA SER A 36 -7.54 -1.35 0.77
C SER A 36 -7.07 -2.78 1.00
N ARG A 37 -5.98 -2.97 1.76
CA ARG A 37 -5.39 -4.28 2.01
C ARG A 37 -6.28 -5.15 2.89
N ARG A 38 -6.86 -4.56 3.93
CA ARG A 38 -7.85 -5.23 4.80
C ARG A 38 -9.04 -5.75 4.03
N HIS A 39 -9.52 -4.99 3.04
CA HIS A 39 -10.57 -5.43 2.13
C HIS A 39 -10.07 -6.52 1.18
N SER A 40 -8.90 -6.31 0.56
CA SER A 40 -8.27 -7.23 -0.40
C SER A 40 -8.04 -8.62 0.18
N LEU A 41 -7.66 -8.72 1.45
CA LEU A 41 -7.50 -9.98 2.18
C LEU A 41 -8.82 -10.78 2.32
N LYS A 42 -9.98 -10.11 2.32
CA LYS A 42 -11.29 -10.77 2.40
C LYS A 42 -11.74 -11.33 1.05
N ILE A 43 -11.27 -10.74 -0.05
CA ILE A 43 -11.65 -11.11 -1.42
C ILE A 43 -10.53 -11.85 -2.17
N GLY A 44 -9.46 -12.25 -1.46
CA GLY A 44 -8.37 -13.06 -2.03
C GLY A 44 -7.38 -12.30 -2.93
N LYS A 45 -7.35 -10.97 -2.88
CA LYS A 45 -6.37 -10.17 -3.62
C LYS A 45 -5.00 -10.18 -2.95
N THR A 46 -3.95 -10.10 -3.76
CA THR A 46 -2.55 -10.06 -3.34
C THR A 46 -2.14 -8.68 -2.83
N LYS A 47 -1.01 -8.60 -2.12
CA LYS A 47 -0.46 -7.33 -1.64
C LYS A 47 0.04 -6.47 -2.81
N GLU A 48 0.51 -7.11 -3.86
CA GLU A 48 1.01 -6.52 -5.09
C GLU A 48 -0.12 -5.83 -5.86
N GLU A 49 -1.23 -6.53 -6.09
CA GLU A 49 -2.44 -5.94 -6.69
C GLU A 49 -2.98 -4.77 -5.86
N THR A 50 -2.97 -4.92 -4.53
CA THR A 50 -3.43 -3.86 -3.62
C THR A 50 -2.59 -2.60 -3.79
N LEU A 51 -1.25 -2.73 -3.73
CA LEU A 51 -0.35 -1.59 -3.83
C LEU A 51 -0.40 -0.94 -5.22
N SER A 52 -0.45 -1.75 -6.29
CA SER A 52 -0.58 -1.25 -7.66
C SER A 52 -1.82 -0.38 -7.83
N LEU A 53 -2.99 -0.84 -7.34
CA LEU A 53 -4.24 -0.08 -7.41
C LEU A 53 -4.14 1.24 -6.65
N CYS A 54 -3.55 1.24 -5.45
CA CYS A 54 -3.36 2.47 -4.67
C CYS A 54 -2.44 3.46 -5.40
N ILE A 55 -1.35 2.99 -6.01
CA ILE A 55 -0.43 3.83 -6.79
C ILE A 55 -1.14 4.42 -8.00
N GLU A 56 -1.89 3.61 -8.77
CA GLU A 56 -2.65 4.06 -9.93
C GLU A 56 -3.65 5.15 -9.57
N TRP A 57 -4.39 4.98 -8.47
CA TRP A 57 -5.34 5.97 -7.99
C TRP A 57 -4.68 7.29 -7.64
N LEU A 58 -3.56 7.26 -6.90
CA LEU A 58 -2.86 8.49 -6.51
C LEU A 58 -2.17 9.17 -7.70
N LYS A 59 -1.65 8.40 -8.66
CA LYS A 59 -1.05 8.93 -9.89
C LYS A 59 -2.06 9.60 -10.81
N LYS A 60 -3.34 9.24 -10.75
CA LYS A 60 -4.40 9.88 -11.53
C LYS A 60 -4.45 11.39 -11.28
N ASP A 61 -4.35 11.79 -10.01
CA ASP A 61 -4.36 13.19 -9.60
C ASP A 61 -2.93 13.78 -9.51
N ASN A 62 -1.90 12.92 -9.44
CA ASN A 62 -0.50 13.31 -9.25
C ASN A 62 0.43 12.57 -10.23
N PRO A 63 0.37 12.86 -11.55
CA PRO A 63 1.03 12.04 -12.58
C PRO A 63 2.56 12.00 -12.48
N ASN A 64 3.18 13.05 -11.92
CA ASN A 64 4.64 13.14 -11.76
C ASN A 64 5.14 12.59 -10.41
N TRP A 65 4.23 12.19 -9.53
CA TRP A 65 4.61 11.67 -8.21
C TRP A 65 5.27 10.29 -8.33
N LYS A 66 6.34 10.12 -7.57
CA LYS A 66 7.15 8.90 -7.55
C LYS A 66 6.96 8.20 -6.20
N PRO A 67 6.14 7.13 -6.13
CA PRO A 67 5.92 6.41 -4.90
C PRO A 67 7.22 5.77 -4.41
N THR A 68 7.43 5.78 -3.09
CA THR A 68 8.51 5.05 -2.44
C THR A 68 7.94 3.84 -1.71
N TYR A 69 8.53 2.66 -1.92
CA TYR A 69 8.18 1.40 -1.27
C TYR A 69 9.28 0.37 -1.52
N ASP A 70 9.29 -0.73 -0.77
CA ASP A 70 10.19 -1.86 -1.01
C ASP A 70 9.73 -2.68 -2.22
N ALA A 71 10.29 -2.36 -3.39
CA ALA A 71 9.99 -3.05 -4.64
C ALA A 71 10.33 -4.55 -4.60
N SER A 72 11.28 -4.99 -3.76
CA SER A 72 11.63 -6.41 -3.63
C SER A 72 10.55 -7.17 -2.87
N PHE A 73 10.02 -6.57 -1.80
CA PHE A 73 8.93 -7.14 -1.02
C PHE A 73 7.62 -7.21 -1.82
N PHE A 74 7.28 -6.13 -2.53
CA PHE A 74 6.06 -6.01 -3.31
C PHE A 74 6.17 -6.53 -4.74
N LYS A 75 7.35 -6.97 -5.19
CA LYS A 75 7.56 -7.53 -6.54
C LYS A 75 6.94 -6.68 -7.67
N LEU A 76 6.85 -5.37 -7.46
CA LEU A 76 6.40 -4.40 -8.45
C LEU A 76 7.64 -3.79 -9.10
N THR A 77 7.66 -3.72 -10.42
CA THR A 77 8.65 -2.92 -11.15
C THR A 77 8.38 -1.44 -10.88
N ALA A 78 9.31 -0.76 -10.22
CA ALA A 78 9.25 0.67 -9.94
C ALA A 78 9.32 1.54 -11.20
#